data_AF-A0A6A6MDA8-F1
#
_entry.id   AF-A0A6A6MDA8-F1
#
_cell.length_a   1.000
_cell.length_b   1.000
_cell.length_c   1.000
_cell.angle_alpha   90.00
_cell.angle_beta   90.00
_cell.angle_gamma   90.00
#
_symmetry.space_group_name_H-M   'P 1'
#
loop_
_entity.id
_entity.type
_entity.pdbx_description
1 polymer ?
#
loop_
_entity_poly.entity_id
_entity_poly.type
_entity_poly.pdbx_seq_one_letter_code
_entity_poly.pdbx_strand_id
1 'polypeptide(L)'
;MTLPPLISLLPVLTVFSLLCAVSPVLGWRPWPHLRPNSSDLLYAGSKKFEGSSEFVRLRYHMGPVLTANIAVHTIWYGTWQKSQKKIIREFISSISTVRSTHPSVAGWWKTVQLYTDQTGANISRNVRLGEEKNDRFYSHGKSLTRLSIQSVIKSAVTARSKPLPINPKSGLYLLLTSDDVYVQDFCGQVCGFHYFTFPAIVGYTLPYAWVGNSAKLCPGVCAYPFAVPDYIPGLKPRKSPNGDVGVDGMISVIGHEIAELATNPLVNAWYAGQDPTSPVEIADLCEGIYGTGGGGSYTGQLLEGHDGATYNMNGIRRRYLVQWLWNHVVSYCTGPNALDQ
;
A
#
# COMPACT_ATOMS: atom_id res chain seq x y z
N MET A 1 -61.27 11.80 -61.70
CA MET A 1 -61.78 11.11 -60.50
C MET A 1 -61.12 9.76 -60.45
N THR A 2 -60.06 9.63 -59.66
CA THR A 2 -59.24 8.41 -59.57
C THR A 2 -58.96 8.15 -58.09
N LEU A 3 -59.08 6.87 -57.74
CA LEU A 3 -59.14 6.27 -56.40
C LEU A 3 -58.04 6.73 -55.42
N PRO A 4 -58.28 6.64 -54.09
CA PRO A 4 -57.24 6.79 -53.07
C PRO A 4 -56.35 5.53 -53.00
N PRO A 5 -55.06 5.66 -52.64
CA PRO A 5 -54.17 4.51 -52.49
C PRO A 5 -54.31 3.84 -51.12
N LEU A 6 -53.95 2.55 -51.13
CA LEU A 6 -53.91 1.57 -50.04
C LEU A 6 -53.22 2.08 -48.77
N ILE A 7 -53.81 1.69 -47.63
CA ILE A 7 -53.16 1.61 -46.33
C ILE A 7 -52.20 0.43 -46.36
N SER A 8 -50.89 0.68 -46.35
CA SER A 8 -49.86 -0.32 -46.08
C SER A 8 -49.55 -0.36 -44.59
N LEU A 9 -50.00 -1.43 -43.93
CA LEU A 9 -49.58 -1.80 -42.58
C LEU A 9 -48.11 -2.25 -42.60
N LEU A 10 -47.20 -1.42 -42.07
CA LEU A 10 -45.87 -1.80 -41.53
C LEU A 10 -45.35 -0.58 -40.74
N PRO A 11 -45.09 -0.68 -39.42
CA PRO A 11 -44.13 -1.64 -38.90
C PRO A 11 -44.57 -2.24 -37.54
N VAL A 12 -45.12 -3.45 -37.53
CA VAL A 12 -45.30 -4.22 -36.27
C VAL A 12 -44.48 -5.52 -36.28
N LEU A 13 -43.88 -5.89 -37.42
CA LEU A 13 -43.08 -7.13 -37.51
C LEU A 13 -41.58 -7.00 -37.19
N THR A 14 -41.04 -5.80 -36.96
CA THR A 14 -39.60 -5.63 -36.64
C THR A 14 -39.28 -5.56 -35.15
N VAL A 15 -40.28 -5.56 -34.26
CA VAL A 15 -40.03 -5.50 -32.80
C VAL A 15 -40.17 -6.86 -32.12
N PHE A 16 -40.85 -7.84 -32.73
CA PHE A 16 -41.03 -9.15 -32.08
C PHE A 16 -39.91 -10.18 -32.37
N SER A 17 -39.07 -9.95 -33.39
CA SER A 17 -38.01 -10.89 -33.76
C SER A 17 -36.70 -10.69 -33.00
N LEU A 18 -36.57 -9.65 -32.16
CA LEU A 18 -35.35 -9.41 -31.35
C LEU A 18 -35.43 -9.91 -29.90
N LEU A 19 -36.55 -10.46 -29.45
CA LEU A 19 -36.73 -10.94 -28.07
C LEU A 19 -36.63 -12.47 -27.90
N CYS A 20 -36.40 -13.23 -28.96
CA CYS A 20 -36.28 -14.70 -28.89
C CYS A 20 -34.85 -15.23 -29.15
N ALA A 21 -33.84 -14.37 -29.24
CA ALA A 21 -32.44 -14.77 -29.39
C ALA A 21 -31.61 -14.47 -28.12
N VAL A 22 -32.12 -14.87 -26.95
CA VAL A 22 -31.29 -15.06 -25.76
C VAL A 22 -30.95 -16.54 -25.69
N SER A 23 -29.84 -16.91 -26.32
CA SER A 23 -29.18 -18.18 -25.99
C SER A 23 -28.75 -18.11 -24.52
N PRO A 24 -29.02 -19.13 -23.69
CA PRO A 24 -28.46 -19.15 -22.36
C PRO A 24 -26.94 -19.16 -22.51
N VAL A 25 -26.27 -18.16 -21.94
CA VAL A 25 -24.82 -18.23 -21.75
C VAL A 25 -24.60 -19.35 -20.75
N LEU A 26 -24.28 -20.54 -21.26
CA LEU A 26 -23.73 -21.62 -20.46
C LEU A 26 -22.41 -21.12 -19.91
N GLY A 27 -22.44 -20.59 -18.68
CA GLY A 27 -21.22 -20.36 -17.91
C GLY A 27 -20.50 -21.69 -17.80
N TRP A 28 -19.42 -21.84 -18.56
CA TRP A 28 -18.49 -22.97 -18.43
C TRP A 28 -17.95 -22.95 -16.99
N ARG A 29 -18.48 -23.85 -16.15
CA ARG A 29 -17.80 -24.26 -14.93
C ARG A 29 -16.77 -25.30 -15.34
N PRO A 30 -15.46 -25.04 -15.26
CA PRO A 30 -14.54 -26.16 -15.21
C PRO A 30 -14.82 -26.88 -13.89
N TRP A 31 -15.10 -28.18 -13.98
CA TRP A 31 -15.26 -29.15 -12.89
C TRP A 31 -16.66 -29.32 -12.27
N PRO A 32 -17.56 -30.08 -12.92
CA PRO A 32 -18.59 -30.81 -12.21
C PRO A 32 -18.04 -32.19 -11.80
N HIS A 33 -18.07 -32.47 -10.50
CA HIS A 33 -17.86 -33.78 -9.86
C HIS A 33 -16.41 -34.29 -9.72
N LEU A 34 -15.74 -33.85 -8.66
CA LEU A 34 -14.72 -34.65 -7.99
C LEU A 34 -15.09 -34.77 -6.50
N ARG A 35 -15.42 -36.00 -6.09
CA ARG A 35 -15.48 -36.38 -4.67
C ARG A 35 -14.03 -36.56 -4.21
N PRO A 36 -13.50 -35.78 -3.26
CA PRO A 36 -12.13 -36.00 -2.81
C PRO A 36 -12.13 -37.21 -1.86
N ASN A 37 -11.62 -38.34 -2.34
CA ASN A 37 -11.13 -39.38 -1.45
C ASN A 37 -9.87 -38.85 -0.76
N SER A 38 -9.84 -38.99 0.56
CA SER A 38 -8.75 -38.58 1.43
C SER A 38 -7.54 -39.51 1.26
N SER A 39 -6.71 -39.25 0.26
CA SER A 39 -5.34 -39.76 0.15
C SER A 39 -4.74 -39.18 -1.14
N ASP A 40 -3.55 -38.60 -1.00
CA ASP A 40 -2.72 -37.97 -2.06
C ASP A 40 -2.99 -36.50 -2.36
N LEU A 41 -2.84 -35.65 -1.32
CA LEU A 41 -2.26 -34.32 -1.50
C LEU A 41 -0.74 -34.43 -1.75
N LEU A 42 -0.36 -35.08 -2.84
CA LEU A 42 0.99 -34.98 -3.41
C LEU A 42 1.01 -33.83 -4.43
N TYR A 43 0.73 -32.61 -3.96
CA TYR A 43 1.10 -31.37 -4.62
C TYR A 43 2.36 -30.79 -3.95
N ALA A 44 3.48 -31.50 -4.08
CA ALA A 44 4.80 -30.90 -4.00
C ALA A 44 5.13 -30.25 -5.36
N GLY A 45 4.32 -29.27 -5.75
CA GLY A 45 4.56 -28.42 -6.92
C GLY A 45 5.10 -27.08 -6.46
N SER A 46 6.26 -26.68 -6.97
CA SER A 46 6.99 -25.45 -6.65
C SER A 46 6.09 -24.21 -6.48
N LYS A 47 6.06 -23.62 -5.27
CA LYS A 47 5.36 -22.35 -4.94
C LYS A 47 6.10 -21.09 -5.44
N LYS A 48 7.09 -21.24 -6.32
CA LYS A 48 8.05 -20.19 -6.69
C LYS A 48 7.46 -19.04 -7.51
N PHE A 49 6.23 -19.17 -8.02
CA PHE A 49 5.66 -18.24 -8.99
C PHE A 49 4.38 -17.52 -8.53
N GLU A 50 3.93 -17.71 -7.28
CA GLU A 50 2.72 -17.06 -6.75
C GLU A 50 3.00 -15.57 -6.47
N GLY A 51 2.68 -14.72 -7.44
CA GLY A 51 3.03 -13.29 -7.45
C GLY A 51 4.06 -12.91 -8.51
N SER A 52 4.61 -13.84 -9.30
CA SER A 52 5.45 -13.50 -10.47
C SER A 52 4.59 -13.20 -11.68
N SER A 53 4.98 -12.23 -12.50
CA SER A 53 4.30 -11.92 -13.75
C SER A 53 5.31 -11.48 -14.81
N GLU A 54 5.34 -12.21 -15.92
CA GLU A 54 6.11 -11.83 -17.12
C GLU A 54 5.58 -10.56 -17.80
N PHE A 55 4.35 -10.16 -17.45
CA PHE A 55 3.69 -8.97 -17.99
C PHE A 55 3.98 -7.71 -17.15
N VAL A 56 4.47 -7.86 -15.92
CA VAL A 56 4.89 -6.73 -15.09
C VAL A 56 6.23 -6.23 -15.59
N ARG A 57 6.19 -5.10 -16.30
CA ARG A 57 7.38 -4.41 -16.80
C ARG A 57 7.58 -3.13 -16.01
N LEU A 58 8.17 -3.27 -14.84
CA LEU A 58 8.61 -2.16 -14.04
C LEU A 58 9.81 -1.47 -14.72
N ARG A 59 9.73 -0.16 -14.90
CA ARG A 59 10.73 0.62 -15.64
C ARG A 59 11.11 1.87 -14.87
N TYR A 60 12.33 2.33 -15.12
CA TYR A 60 12.79 3.64 -14.69
C TYR A 60 12.49 4.68 -15.77
N HIS A 61 11.84 5.77 -15.38
CA HIS A 61 11.34 6.84 -16.25
C HIS A 61 12.10 8.16 -16.05
N MET A 62 13.37 8.06 -15.61
CA MET A 62 14.33 9.17 -15.51
C MET A 62 14.04 10.23 -14.43
N GLY A 63 13.00 10.05 -13.61
CA GLY A 63 12.75 10.86 -12.42
C GLY A 63 13.75 10.62 -11.29
N PRO A 64 13.89 11.56 -10.33
CA PRO A 64 14.79 11.39 -9.21
C PRO A 64 14.35 10.25 -8.28
N VAL A 65 15.28 9.69 -7.53
CA VAL A 65 15.03 8.74 -6.43
C VAL A 65 15.83 9.15 -5.19
N LEU A 66 15.54 8.58 -4.02
CA LEU A 66 16.19 8.97 -2.77
C LEU A 66 17.50 8.22 -2.50
N THR A 67 18.59 8.64 -3.16
CA THR A 67 19.93 8.00 -3.02
C THR A 67 20.75 8.50 -1.82
N ALA A 68 20.46 9.72 -1.34
CA ALA A 68 21.08 10.28 -0.12
C ALA A 68 20.37 9.82 1.16
N ASN A 69 21.02 10.01 2.33
CA ASN A 69 20.43 9.67 3.63
C ASN A 69 19.02 10.28 3.79
N ILE A 70 18.02 9.41 3.96
CA ILE A 70 16.60 9.75 3.98
C ILE A 70 16.21 10.17 5.40
N ALA A 71 15.63 11.36 5.54
CA ALA A 71 15.06 11.84 6.78
C ALA A 71 13.53 11.80 6.72
N VAL A 72 12.91 10.95 7.54
CA VAL A 72 11.46 10.82 7.65
C VAL A 72 10.95 11.84 8.68
N HIS A 73 10.42 12.96 8.21
CA HIS A 73 9.84 14.02 9.03
C HIS A 73 8.36 13.75 9.28
N THR A 74 8.02 13.34 10.51
CA THR A 74 6.65 12.91 10.81
C THR A 74 5.78 14.08 11.28
N ILE A 75 4.62 14.26 10.66
CA ILE A 75 3.57 15.18 11.07
C ILE A 75 2.44 14.38 11.69
N TRP A 76 2.25 14.54 13.00
CA TRP A 76 1.19 13.89 13.76
C TRP A 76 -0.04 14.80 13.80
N TYR A 77 -1.00 14.55 12.92
CA TYR A 77 -2.23 15.34 12.82
C TYR A 77 -3.35 14.70 13.65
N GLY A 78 -3.91 15.48 14.57
CA GLY A 78 -4.94 15.05 15.53
C GLY A 78 -4.38 14.45 16.83
N THR A 79 -5.21 13.68 17.53
CA THR A 79 -4.92 13.19 18.88
C THR A 79 -4.22 11.83 18.84
N TRP A 80 -2.97 11.80 19.26
CA TRP A 80 -2.13 10.60 19.22
C TRP A 80 -1.60 10.21 20.59
N GLN A 81 -1.72 8.92 20.93
CA GLN A 81 -1.13 8.38 22.16
C GLN A 81 0.39 8.25 22.03
N LYS A 82 1.11 8.38 23.15
CA LYS A 82 2.57 8.20 23.17
C LYS A 82 2.99 6.77 22.76
N SER A 83 2.20 5.77 23.12
CA SER A 83 2.38 4.35 22.76
C SER A 83 2.35 4.15 21.25
N GLN A 84 1.33 4.69 20.58
CA GLN A 84 1.14 4.64 19.14
C GLN A 84 2.33 5.24 18.37
N LYS A 85 2.74 6.47 18.75
CA LYS A 85 3.91 7.12 18.14
C LYS A 85 5.18 6.30 18.32
N LYS A 86 5.34 5.64 19.47
CA LYS A 86 6.52 4.82 19.75
C LYS A 86 6.62 3.64 18.79
N ILE A 87 5.52 2.96 18.48
CA ILE A 87 5.48 1.84 17.52
C ILE A 87 6.00 2.32 16.15
N ILE A 88 5.43 3.40 15.63
CA ILE A 88 5.76 3.93 14.30
C ILE A 88 7.22 4.45 14.24
N ARG A 89 7.68 5.17 15.26
CA ARG A 89 9.08 5.63 15.33
C ARG A 89 10.08 4.48 15.37
N GLU A 90 9.77 3.44 16.13
CA GLU A 90 10.61 2.26 16.22
C GLU A 90 10.57 1.45 14.92
N PHE A 91 9.47 1.45 14.16
CA PHE A 91 9.42 0.89 12.81
C PHE A 91 10.34 1.63 11.85
N ILE A 92 10.21 2.96 11.75
CA ILE A 92 11.07 3.81 10.89
C ILE A 92 12.55 3.61 11.25
N SER A 93 12.87 3.60 12.54
CA SER A 93 14.25 3.40 13.01
C SER A 93 14.78 1.99 12.72
N SER A 94 13.90 1.00 12.57
CA SER A 94 14.29 -0.39 12.27
C SER A 94 14.77 -0.58 10.83
N ILE A 95 14.41 0.32 9.90
CA ILE A 95 14.79 0.24 8.48
C ILE A 95 16.31 0.20 8.28
N SER A 96 17.08 0.98 9.05
CA SER A 96 18.54 1.04 8.92
C SER A 96 19.31 0.25 9.99
N THR A 97 18.61 -0.56 10.78
CA THR A 97 19.22 -1.29 11.89
C THR A 97 20.09 -2.44 11.39
N VAL A 98 21.40 -2.37 11.69
CA VAL A 98 22.41 -3.36 11.25
C VAL A 98 22.44 -4.67 12.04
N ARG A 99 21.89 -4.71 13.26
CA ARG A 99 21.90 -5.90 14.14
C ARG A 99 20.49 -6.33 14.54
N SER A 100 19.64 -6.54 13.55
CA SER A 100 18.26 -7.00 13.74
C SER A 100 18.16 -8.51 13.53
N THR A 101 17.36 -9.19 14.35
CA THR A 101 17.10 -10.62 14.21
C THR A 101 16.41 -10.89 12.87
N HIS A 102 16.94 -11.79 12.05
CA HIS A 102 16.30 -12.20 10.81
C HIS A 102 15.03 -13.05 11.09
N PRO A 103 13.97 -12.93 10.27
CA PRO A 103 13.76 -11.92 9.22
C PRO A 103 13.57 -10.52 9.82
N SER A 104 14.06 -9.46 9.15
CA SER A 104 14.09 -8.10 9.73
C SER A 104 13.58 -6.99 8.81
N VAL A 105 13.15 -5.87 9.40
CA VAL A 105 12.74 -4.65 8.65
C VAL A 105 13.87 -4.14 7.76
N ALA A 106 15.12 -4.18 8.26
CA ALA A 106 16.28 -3.82 7.45
C ALA A 106 16.53 -4.81 6.30
N GLY A 107 16.22 -6.09 6.51
CA GLY A 107 16.24 -7.12 5.46
C GLY A 107 15.18 -6.85 4.39
N TRP A 108 13.98 -6.46 4.79
CA TRP A 108 12.90 -6.03 3.88
C TRP A 108 13.30 -4.81 3.03
N TRP A 109 13.95 -3.80 3.62
CA TRP A 109 14.44 -2.62 2.91
C TRP A 109 15.56 -2.91 1.89
N LYS A 110 16.16 -4.12 1.90
CA LYS A 110 17.11 -4.49 0.85
C LYS A 110 16.46 -4.59 -0.52
N THR A 111 15.17 -4.92 -0.60
CA THR A 111 14.44 -4.93 -1.88
C THR A 111 14.35 -3.52 -2.46
N VAL A 112 14.09 -2.50 -1.62
CA VAL A 112 14.08 -1.08 -2.05
C VAL A 112 15.45 -0.64 -2.56
N GLN A 113 16.54 -1.14 -1.96
CA GLN A 113 17.90 -0.82 -2.40
C GLN A 113 18.25 -1.39 -3.79
N LEU A 114 17.44 -2.29 -4.37
CA LEU A 114 17.68 -2.79 -5.73
C LEU A 114 17.37 -1.76 -6.82
N TYR A 115 16.70 -0.67 -6.46
CA TYR A 115 16.29 0.41 -7.35
C TYR A 115 17.36 1.50 -7.42
N THR A 116 17.55 2.10 -8.60
CA THR A 116 18.62 3.07 -8.85
C THR A 116 18.13 4.31 -9.59
N ASP A 117 18.88 5.41 -9.51
CA ASP A 117 18.72 6.53 -10.44
C ASP A 117 19.43 6.29 -11.79
N GLN A 118 19.45 7.33 -12.63
CA GLN A 118 20.12 7.34 -13.94
C GLN A 118 21.65 7.16 -13.84
N THR A 119 22.26 7.46 -12.69
CA THR A 119 23.70 7.27 -12.46
C THR A 119 24.05 5.86 -11.99
N GLY A 120 23.03 5.03 -11.72
CA GLY A 120 23.19 3.71 -11.11
C GLY A 120 23.32 3.76 -9.59
N ALA A 121 23.12 4.92 -8.95
CA ALA A 121 23.15 5.02 -7.50
C ALA A 121 21.87 4.43 -6.90
N ASN A 122 22.04 3.46 -5.99
CA ASN A 122 20.94 2.79 -5.32
C ASN A 122 20.19 3.70 -4.34
N ILE A 123 18.93 3.36 -4.06
CA ILE A 123 18.18 3.96 -2.94
C ILE A 123 18.99 3.82 -1.65
N SER A 124 18.99 4.86 -0.83
CA SER A 124 19.77 4.86 0.40
C SER A 124 19.32 3.76 1.36
N ARG A 125 20.29 3.01 1.88
CA ARG A 125 20.09 2.12 3.03
C ARG A 125 19.85 2.87 4.35
N ASN A 126 20.14 4.18 4.39
CA ASN A 126 20.11 5.00 5.59
C ASN A 126 18.84 5.83 5.63
N VAL A 127 17.84 5.32 6.33
CA VAL A 127 16.58 5.95 6.70
C VAL A 127 16.63 6.25 8.18
N ARG A 128 16.45 7.52 8.53
CA ARG A 128 16.41 7.98 9.93
C ARG A 128 15.14 8.73 10.21
N LEU A 129 14.72 8.68 11.47
CA LEU A 129 13.70 9.59 11.97
C LEU A 129 14.26 11.03 11.91
N GLY A 130 13.51 11.92 11.28
CA GLY A 130 13.80 13.36 11.22
C GLY A 130 13.09 14.13 12.33
N GLU A 131 13.06 15.46 12.18
CA GLU A 131 12.24 16.34 13.02
C GLU A 131 10.75 15.98 12.90
N GLU A 132 10.00 16.16 13.99
CA GLU A 132 8.59 15.81 14.05
C GLU A 132 7.73 17.02 14.41
N LYS A 133 6.51 17.06 13.86
CA LYS A 133 5.51 18.08 14.16
C LYS A 133 4.27 17.48 14.78
N ASN A 134 3.71 18.13 15.80
CA ASN A 134 2.44 17.75 16.39
C ASN A 134 1.41 18.82 16.06
N ASP A 135 0.30 18.41 15.47
CA ASP A 135 -0.87 19.26 15.24
C ASP A 135 -2.08 18.65 15.96
N ARG A 136 -2.12 18.85 17.27
CA ARG A 136 -3.16 18.27 18.15
C ARG A 136 -4.49 19.01 18.09
N PHE A 137 -4.49 20.21 17.51
CA PHE A 137 -5.65 21.09 17.48
C PHE A 137 -6.36 21.08 16.13
N TYR A 138 -5.98 20.15 15.24
CA TYR A 138 -6.62 19.97 13.94
C TYR A 138 -6.62 21.28 13.15
N SER A 139 -5.43 21.83 12.87
CA SER A 139 -5.31 23.19 12.28
C SER A 139 -6.08 23.41 10.97
N HIS A 140 -6.47 22.32 10.28
CA HIS A 140 -7.29 22.31 9.07
C HIS A 140 -8.60 21.50 9.23
N GLY A 141 -9.08 21.32 10.46
CA GLY A 141 -10.30 20.56 10.78
C GLY A 141 -10.12 19.04 10.80
N LYS A 142 -11.21 18.31 11.09
CA LYS A 142 -11.21 16.83 11.17
C LYS A 142 -11.55 16.13 9.85
N SER A 143 -11.85 16.88 8.79
CA SER A 143 -12.13 16.36 7.46
C SER A 143 -11.16 17.01 6.48
N LEU A 144 -10.26 16.22 5.92
CA LEU A 144 -9.23 16.70 5.02
C LEU A 144 -9.46 16.20 3.59
N THR A 145 -9.01 16.99 2.63
CA THR A 145 -8.85 16.57 1.23
C THR A 145 -7.36 16.43 0.93
N ARG A 146 -7.01 15.91 -0.26
CA ARG A 146 -5.62 15.91 -0.74
C ARG A 146 -5.01 17.32 -0.79
N LEU A 147 -5.81 18.36 -1.10
CA LEU A 147 -5.35 19.76 -1.04
C LEU A 147 -5.14 20.25 0.39
N SER A 148 -6.02 19.88 1.32
CA SER A 148 -5.87 20.20 2.74
C SER A 148 -4.62 19.54 3.34
N ILE A 149 -4.26 18.33 2.92
CA ILE A 149 -3.02 17.65 3.33
C ILE A 149 -1.78 18.51 3.01
N GLN A 150 -1.72 19.09 1.80
CA GLN A 150 -0.62 19.99 1.44
C GLN A 150 -0.62 21.26 2.32
N SER A 151 -1.79 21.75 2.70
CA SER A 151 -1.93 22.88 3.60
C SER A 151 -1.46 22.55 5.03
N VAL A 152 -1.69 21.33 5.51
CA VAL A 152 -1.12 20.85 6.78
C VAL A 152 0.41 20.79 6.71
N ILE A 153 0.97 20.28 5.61
CA ILE A 153 2.43 20.24 5.40
C ILE A 153 3.01 21.67 5.38
N LYS A 154 2.34 22.62 4.69
CA LYS A 154 2.70 24.03 4.72
C LYS A 154 2.75 24.56 6.15
N SER A 155 1.71 24.30 6.95
CA SER A 155 1.67 24.73 8.36
C SER A 155 2.81 24.10 9.17
N ALA A 156 3.23 22.87 8.87
CA ALA A 156 4.33 22.21 9.56
C ALA A 156 5.72 22.81 9.22
N VAL A 157 5.99 23.13 7.95
CA VAL A 157 7.28 23.69 7.50
C VAL A 157 7.41 25.21 7.72
N THR A 158 6.28 25.92 7.86
CA THR A 158 6.27 27.38 8.13
C THR A 158 5.94 27.73 9.58
N ALA A 159 5.82 26.72 10.47
CA ALA A 159 5.46 26.96 11.85
C ALA A 159 6.46 27.87 12.58
N ARG A 160 5.94 28.80 13.39
CA ARG A 160 6.78 29.73 14.19
C ARG A 160 7.70 29.03 15.19
N SER A 161 7.22 27.96 15.83
CA SER A 161 8.00 27.17 16.78
C SER A 161 8.40 25.86 16.15
N LYS A 162 9.71 25.55 16.06
CA LYS A 162 10.22 24.28 15.51
C LYS A 162 9.55 23.90 14.17
N PRO A 163 9.74 24.69 13.10
CA PRO A 163 9.30 24.28 11.77
C PRO A 163 10.03 23.00 11.35
N LEU A 164 9.37 22.17 10.55
CA LEU A 164 10.07 21.07 9.89
C LEU A 164 11.07 21.65 8.89
N PRO A 165 12.29 21.06 8.75
CA PRO A 165 13.26 21.52 7.79
C PRO A 165 12.72 21.33 6.37
N ILE A 166 13.15 22.18 5.44
CA ILE A 166 12.79 22.11 4.01
C ILE A 166 13.92 21.36 3.30
N ASN A 167 13.67 20.12 2.89
CA ASN A 167 14.65 19.26 2.23
C ASN A 167 13.99 18.48 1.08
N PRO A 168 13.94 19.04 -0.14
CA PRO A 168 13.31 18.38 -1.29
C PRO A 168 14.12 17.19 -1.84
N LYS A 169 15.41 17.05 -1.48
CA LYS A 169 16.31 16.03 -2.04
C LYS A 169 16.32 14.73 -1.26
N SER A 170 16.20 14.79 0.06
CA SER A 170 16.27 13.61 0.93
C SER A 170 15.35 13.66 2.15
N GLY A 171 14.45 14.66 2.19
CA GLY A 171 13.39 14.75 3.19
C GLY A 171 12.12 14.09 2.68
N LEU A 172 11.55 13.22 3.51
CA LEU A 172 10.24 12.60 3.32
C LEU A 172 9.31 13.13 4.40
N TYR A 173 8.21 13.77 4.01
CA TYR A 173 7.23 14.32 4.97
C TYR A 173 6.09 13.32 5.17
N LEU A 174 6.10 12.59 6.29
CA LEU A 174 5.11 11.57 6.59
C LEU A 174 3.98 12.17 7.46
N LEU A 175 2.83 12.44 6.86
CA LEU A 175 1.64 12.94 7.56
C LEU A 175 0.78 11.76 8.03
N LEU A 176 0.56 11.67 9.33
CA LEU A 176 -0.22 10.61 9.95
C LEU A 176 -1.43 11.22 10.65
N THR A 177 -2.63 10.82 10.23
CA THR A 177 -3.89 11.28 10.84
C THR A 177 -4.34 10.31 11.93
N SER A 178 -4.80 10.84 13.07
CA SER A 178 -5.37 10.03 14.15
C SER A 178 -6.70 9.38 13.74
N ASP A 179 -7.18 8.45 14.57
CA ASP A 179 -8.37 7.63 14.30
C ASP A 179 -9.69 8.40 14.22
N ASP A 180 -9.67 9.69 14.55
CA ASP A 180 -10.81 10.59 14.59
C ASP A 180 -10.76 11.68 13.50
N VAL A 181 -9.90 11.49 12.49
CA VAL A 181 -9.76 12.39 11.33
C VAL A 181 -10.13 11.63 10.07
N TYR A 182 -11.07 12.17 9.32
CA TYR A 182 -11.44 11.68 8.00
C TYR A 182 -10.59 12.37 6.94
N VAL A 183 -10.17 11.60 5.93
CA VAL A 183 -9.55 12.10 4.70
C VAL A 183 -10.35 11.58 3.52
N GLN A 184 -10.55 12.42 2.51
CA GLN A 184 -11.22 12.03 1.26
C GLN A 184 -10.66 10.70 0.71
N ASP A 185 -11.57 9.80 0.33
CA ASP A 185 -11.31 8.45 -0.22
C ASP A 185 -10.66 7.44 0.76
N PHE A 186 -10.39 7.85 2.00
CA PHE A 186 -9.91 6.95 3.05
C PHE A 186 -10.92 5.83 3.28
N CYS A 187 -10.43 4.60 3.45
CA CYS A 187 -11.23 3.39 3.67
C CYS A 187 -12.09 2.90 2.49
N GLY A 188 -12.23 3.71 1.44
CA GLY A 188 -12.96 3.35 0.23
C GLY A 188 -12.04 2.95 -0.91
N GLN A 189 -11.00 3.73 -1.15
CA GLN A 189 -10.06 3.52 -2.27
C GLN A 189 -8.63 3.35 -1.79
N VAL A 190 -8.26 4.03 -0.69
CA VAL A 190 -6.88 4.06 -0.20
C VAL A 190 -6.80 4.03 1.32
N CYS A 191 -5.70 3.49 1.83
CA CYS A 191 -5.32 3.56 3.26
C CYS A 191 -4.20 4.59 3.51
N GLY A 192 -3.50 4.96 2.45
CA GLY A 192 -2.45 5.95 2.38
C GLY A 192 -2.22 6.35 0.93
N PHE A 193 -1.38 7.35 0.72
CA PHE A 193 -0.81 7.63 -0.61
C PHE A 193 0.44 8.47 -0.44
N HIS A 194 1.32 8.45 -1.43
CA HIS A 194 2.40 9.39 -1.55
C HIS A 194 2.22 10.33 -2.74
N TYR A 195 2.81 11.51 -2.66
CA TYR A 195 2.84 12.51 -3.73
C TYR A 195 3.92 13.57 -3.43
N PHE A 196 3.92 14.67 -4.16
CA PHE A 196 4.75 15.84 -3.87
C PHE A 196 3.90 17.09 -3.67
N THR A 197 4.35 18.01 -2.81
CA THR A 197 3.64 19.27 -2.62
C THR A 197 3.79 20.18 -3.83
N PHE A 198 2.76 20.98 -4.13
CA PHE A 198 2.85 21.99 -5.16
C PHE A 198 3.50 23.28 -4.62
N PRO A 199 4.49 23.86 -5.32
CA PRO A 199 5.08 25.14 -4.95
C PRO A 199 4.05 26.26 -4.78
N ALA A 200 2.98 26.26 -5.58
CA ALA A 200 1.89 27.23 -5.47
C ALA A 200 1.14 27.17 -4.12
N ILE A 201 1.14 26.01 -3.45
CA ILE A 201 0.49 25.83 -2.14
C ILE A 201 1.51 26.02 -1.02
N VAL A 202 2.60 25.24 -1.06
CA VAL A 202 3.55 25.09 0.06
C VAL A 202 4.77 26.01 -0.06
N GLY A 203 5.06 26.54 -1.24
CA GLY A 203 6.29 27.28 -1.56
C GLY A 203 7.44 26.38 -2.02
N TYR A 204 7.30 25.07 -1.90
CA TYR A 204 8.32 24.07 -2.22
C TYR A 204 7.69 22.82 -2.83
N THR A 205 8.47 22.10 -3.65
CA THR A 205 8.16 20.73 -4.07
C THR A 205 8.80 19.76 -3.08
N LEU A 206 7.99 19.17 -2.20
CA LEU A 206 8.45 18.28 -1.13
C LEU A 206 7.77 16.90 -1.29
N PRO A 207 8.53 15.80 -1.39
CA PRO A 207 7.96 14.46 -1.38
C PRO A 207 7.29 14.16 -0.04
N TYR A 208 6.03 13.76 -0.05
CA TYR A 208 5.26 13.47 1.15
C TYR A 208 4.43 12.21 1.00
N ALA A 209 4.15 11.56 2.12
CA ALA A 209 3.20 10.48 2.22
C ALA A 209 2.16 10.82 3.28
N TRP A 210 0.92 10.41 3.04
CA TRP A 210 -0.13 10.41 4.04
C TRP A 210 -0.57 8.97 4.34
N VAL A 211 -0.81 8.67 5.62
CA VAL A 211 -1.43 7.41 6.06
C VAL A 211 -2.48 7.68 7.12
N GLY A 212 -3.66 7.10 6.94
CA GLY A 212 -4.79 7.22 7.86
C GLY A 212 -4.85 6.12 8.91
N ASN A 213 -5.22 6.46 10.15
CA ASN A 213 -5.51 5.46 11.18
C ASN A 213 -6.94 4.93 11.03
N SER A 214 -7.06 3.66 10.66
CA SER A 214 -8.34 3.02 10.33
C SER A 214 -9.11 2.47 11.53
N ALA A 215 -8.55 2.53 12.74
CA ALA A 215 -9.06 1.86 13.93
C ALA A 215 -10.56 2.05 14.18
N LYS A 216 -11.07 3.26 13.96
CA LYS A 216 -12.50 3.59 14.15
C LYS A 216 -13.34 3.50 12.88
N LEU A 217 -12.75 3.80 11.72
CA LEU A 217 -13.51 3.98 10.49
C LEU A 217 -13.64 2.69 9.67
N CYS A 218 -12.56 1.93 9.52
CA CYS A 218 -12.52 0.77 8.62
C CYS A 218 -11.41 -0.24 8.96
N PRO A 219 -11.33 -0.75 10.20
CA PRO A 219 -10.25 -1.64 10.57
C PRO A 219 -10.18 -2.88 9.66
N GLY A 220 -11.32 -3.43 9.22
CA GLY A 220 -11.35 -4.57 8.30
C GLY A 220 -10.74 -4.34 6.91
N VAL A 221 -10.59 -3.07 6.48
CA VAL A 221 -10.00 -2.72 5.17
C VAL A 221 -8.52 -2.44 5.32
N CYS A 222 -8.17 -1.46 6.16
CA CYS A 222 -6.81 -0.93 6.24
C CYS A 222 -5.97 -1.48 7.40
N ALA A 223 -6.52 -2.40 8.20
CA ALA A 223 -5.78 -3.12 9.24
C ALA A 223 -5.86 -4.64 9.06
N TYR A 224 -6.16 -5.12 7.85
CA TYR A 224 -6.04 -6.52 7.50
C TYR A 224 -4.57 -6.98 7.62
N PRO A 225 -4.28 -8.16 8.21
CA PRO A 225 -5.21 -9.19 8.69
C PRO A 225 -5.54 -9.10 10.20
N PHE A 226 -5.21 -8.00 10.88
CA PHE A 226 -5.48 -7.80 12.31
C PHE A 226 -6.94 -7.43 12.62
N ALA A 227 -7.66 -6.98 11.59
CA ALA A 227 -9.11 -6.95 11.53
C ALA A 227 -9.53 -7.51 10.16
N VAL A 228 -10.67 -8.19 10.12
CA VAL A 228 -11.19 -8.78 8.88
C VAL A 228 -12.55 -8.17 8.57
N PRO A 229 -12.91 -7.99 7.29
CA PRO A 229 -14.23 -7.52 6.92
C PRO A 229 -15.32 -8.53 7.30
N ASP A 230 -16.47 -8.01 7.75
CA ASP A 230 -17.61 -8.83 8.18
C ASP A 230 -18.20 -9.72 7.07
N TYR A 231 -17.97 -9.34 5.80
CA TYR A 231 -18.46 -10.09 4.64
C TYR A 231 -17.65 -11.35 4.31
N ILE A 232 -16.52 -11.61 4.99
CA ILE A 232 -15.70 -12.82 4.79
C ILE A 232 -16.06 -13.85 5.87
N PRO A 233 -16.96 -14.81 5.60
CA PRO A 233 -17.44 -15.73 6.62
C PRO A 233 -16.33 -16.67 7.10
N GLY A 234 -16.23 -16.84 8.42
CA GLY A 234 -15.34 -17.83 9.05
C GLY A 234 -13.87 -17.43 9.16
N LEU A 235 -13.45 -16.32 8.53
CA LEU A 235 -12.10 -15.79 8.72
C LEU A 235 -12.01 -15.07 10.08
N LYS A 236 -10.98 -15.38 10.86
CA LYS A 236 -10.73 -14.72 12.15
C LYS A 236 -9.56 -13.74 12.02
N PRO A 237 -9.62 -12.57 12.69
CA PRO A 237 -8.49 -11.66 12.73
C PRO A 237 -7.25 -12.32 13.36
N ARG A 238 -6.09 -11.96 12.84
CA ARG A 238 -4.78 -12.30 13.43
C ARG A 238 -4.50 -11.39 14.63
N LYS A 239 -3.72 -11.87 15.59
CA LYS A 239 -3.36 -11.08 16.76
C LYS A 239 -2.25 -10.07 16.38
N SER A 240 -2.49 -8.79 16.67
CA SER A 240 -1.55 -7.72 16.34
C SER A 240 -0.27 -7.80 17.21
N PRO A 241 0.92 -7.58 16.63
CA PRO A 241 2.20 -7.78 17.32
C PRO A 241 2.54 -6.71 18.35
N ASN A 242 1.89 -5.55 18.32
CA ASN A 242 2.13 -4.45 19.25
C ASN A 242 0.90 -4.09 20.09
N GLY A 243 -0.20 -4.84 19.97
CA GLY A 243 -1.42 -4.68 20.75
C GLY A 243 -2.28 -3.47 20.35
N ASP A 244 -2.01 -2.85 19.21
CA ASP A 244 -2.79 -1.76 18.63
C ASP A 244 -3.11 -2.10 17.18
N VAL A 245 -4.33 -2.59 16.93
CA VAL A 245 -4.78 -3.05 15.60
C VAL A 245 -4.69 -1.94 14.55
N GLY A 246 -5.10 -0.72 14.90
CA GLY A 246 -5.07 0.41 13.97
C GLY A 246 -3.65 0.76 13.57
N VAL A 247 -2.76 0.94 14.55
CA VAL A 247 -1.36 1.30 14.27
C VAL A 247 -0.60 0.16 13.62
N ASP A 248 -0.81 -1.09 14.03
CA ASP A 248 -0.17 -2.24 13.36
C ASP A 248 -0.64 -2.41 11.92
N GLY A 249 -1.90 -2.09 11.61
CA GLY A 249 -2.38 -1.95 10.23
C GLY A 249 -1.67 -0.84 9.47
N MET A 250 -1.54 0.33 10.09
CA MET A 250 -0.79 1.46 9.50
C MET A 250 0.67 1.12 9.22
N ILE A 251 1.32 0.21 9.97
CA ILE A 251 2.74 -0.11 9.73
C ILE A 251 2.96 -0.66 8.32
N SER A 252 2.07 -1.52 7.81
CA SER A 252 2.22 -2.03 6.44
C SER A 252 2.08 -0.91 5.41
N VAL A 253 1.08 -0.03 5.59
CA VAL A 253 0.83 1.12 4.70
C VAL A 253 1.97 2.14 4.79
N ILE A 254 2.50 2.45 5.98
CA ILE A 254 3.67 3.31 6.14
C ILE A 254 4.88 2.72 5.43
N GLY A 255 5.09 1.41 5.53
CA GLY A 255 6.14 0.71 4.79
C GLY A 255 5.97 0.88 3.27
N HIS A 256 4.77 0.57 2.78
CA HIS A 256 4.37 0.75 1.39
C HIS A 256 4.71 2.16 0.89
N GLU A 257 4.15 3.20 1.52
CA GLU A 257 4.32 4.58 1.05
C GLU A 257 5.77 5.07 1.14
N ILE A 258 6.53 4.65 2.15
CA ILE A 258 7.95 5.03 2.27
C ILE A 258 8.79 4.35 1.19
N ALA A 259 8.50 3.09 0.85
CA ALA A 259 9.21 2.36 -0.18
C ALA A 259 8.99 3.02 -1.55
N GLU A 260 7.74 3.30 -1.90
CA GLU A 260 7.39 3.89 -3.19
C GLU A 260 7.86 5.33 -3.31
N LEU A 261 7.68 6.16 -2.27
CA LEU A 261 8.23 7.52 -2.27
C LEU A 261 9.76 7.52 -2.39
N ALA A 262 10.45 6.52 -1.83
CA ALA A 262 11.90 6.43 -1.99
C ALA A 262 12.31 6.09 -3.43
N THR A 263 11.55 5.25 -4.13
CA THR A 263 11.79 4.87 -5.53
C THR A 263 11.18 5.83 -6.55
N ASN A 264 10.23 6.67 -6.15
CA ASN A 264 9.44 7.52 -7.03
C ASN A 264 8.91 8.82 -6.39
N PRO A 265 9.77 9.63 -5.76
CA PRO A 265 9.36 10.80 -4.98
C PRO A 265 8.54 11.85 -5.73
N LEU A 266 8.68 11.94 -7.06
CA LEU A 266 7.99 12.89 -7.92
C LEU A 266 7.04 12.24 -8.93
N VAL A 267 6.71 10.96 -8.73
CA VAL A 267 5.75 10.21 -9.57
C VAL A 267 6.20 10.15 -11.05
N ASN A 268 7.50 10.05 -11.28
CA ASN A 268 8.12 9.99 -12.61
C ASN A 268 9.44 9.17 -12.68
N ALA A 269 9.70 8.29 -11.72
CA ALA A 269 10.89 7.44 -11.64
C ALA A 269 10.56 5.95 -11.85
N TRP A 270 10.33 5.15 -10.81
CA TRP A 270 10.10 3.71 -10.97
C TRP A 270 8.62 3.33 -10.92
N TYR A 271 8.07 2.87 -12.05
CA TYR A 271 6.71 2.32 -12.11
C TYR A 271 6.50 1.41 -13.33
N ALA A 272 5.49 0.57 -13.26
CA ALA A 272 5.09 -0.34 -14.33
C ALA A 272 4.10 0.33 -15.28
N GLY A 273 4.19 -0.05 -16.56
CA GLY A 273 3.32 0.49 -17.61
C GLY A 273 3.96 1.65 -18.39
N GLN A 274 3.17 2.26 -19.27
CA GLN A 274 3.58 3.40 -20.10
C GLN A 274 2.77 4.67 -19.78
N ASP A 275 1.70 4.54 -19.00
CA ASP A 275 0.84 5.65 -18.62
C ASP A 275 1.32 6.25 -17.29
N PRO A 276 1.85 7.49 -17.27
CA PRO A 276 2.29 8.15 -16.05
C PRO A 276 1.13 8.62 -15.17
N THR A 277 -0.13 8.55 -15.62
CA THR A 277 -1.28 9.10 -14.89
C THR A 277 -1.80 8.19 -13.78
N SER A 278 -1.45 6.91 -13.80
CA SER A 278 -1.76 5.93 -12.75
C SER A 278 -0.63 4.89 -12.68
N PRO A 279 0.55 5.29 -12.18
CA PRO A 279 1.69 4.39 -12.10
C PRO A 279 1.38 3.25 -11.13
N VAL A 280 1.64 2.02 -11.55
CA VAL A 280 1.65 0.85 -10.65
C VAL A 280 3.07 0.68 -10.15
N GLU A 281 3.28 0.79 -8.85
CA GLU A 281 4.60 0.93 -8.25
C GLU A 281 5.05 -0.34 -7.50
N ILE A 282 6.18 -0.23 -6.80
CA ILE A 282 6.91 -1.38 -6.28
C ILE A 282 6.17 -2.09 -5.15
N ALA A 283 5.33 -1.38 -4.40
CA ALA A 283 4.56 -1.95 -3.31
C ALA A 283 3.15 -2.33 -3.79
N ASP A 284 2.53 -1.55 -4.67
CA ASP A 284 1.26 -1.89 -5.34
C ASP A 284 1.22 -3.32 -5.88
N LEU A 285 2.29 -3.74 -6.56
CA LEU A 285 2.41 -5.07 -7.17
C LEU A 285 2.34 -6.23 -6.17
N CYS A 286 2.56 -5.94 -4.88
CA CYS A 286 2.70 -6.93 -3.82
C CYS A 286 1.72 -6.71 -2.67
N GLU A 287 0.69 -5.90 -2.90
CA GLU A 287 -0.33 -5.63 -1.89
C GLU A 287 -0.94 -6.95 -1.37
N GLY A 288 -0.98 -7.07 -0.04
CA GLY A 288 -1.54 -8.24 0.64
C GLY A 288 -0.65 -9.50 0.65
N ILE A 289 0.55 -9.47 0.03
CA ILE A 289 1.51 -10.59 0.07
C ILE A 289 2.46 -10.37 1.24
N TYR A 290 2.41 -11.21 2.27
CA TYR A 290 3.22 -11.07 3.48
C TYR A 290 4.21 -12.23 3.71
N GLY A 291 4.16 -13.26 2.87
CA GLY A 291 4.94 -14.49 3.05
C GLY A 291 4.87 -15.42 1.83
N THR A 292 5.73 -16.46 1.82
CA THR A 292 5.74 -17.47 0.75
C THR A 292 4.37 -18.14 0.62
N GLY A 293 3.87 -18.21 -0.60
CA GLY A 293 2.53 -18.71 -0.92
C GLY A 293 1.42 -17.68 -0.68
N GLY A 294 1.76 -16.39 -0.68
CA GLY A 294 0.81 -15.29 -0.62
C GLY A 294 0.40 -14.80 -2.00
N GLY A 295 -0.77 -14.17 -2.09
CA GLY A 295 -1.39 -13.73 -3.34
C GLY A 295 -2.85 -14.19 -3.44
N GLY A 296 -3.65 -13.53 -4.28
CA GLY A 296 -5.04 -13.94 -4.53
C GLY A 296 -5.90 -14.03 -3.25
N SER A 297 -5.72 -13.09 -2.31
CA SER A 297 -6.35 -13.02 -0.97
C SER A 297 -5.68 -13.83 0.16
N TYR A 298 -4.66 -14.63 -0.12
CA TYR A 298 -3.88 -15.33 0.90
C TYR A 298 -2.70 -14.47 1.37
N THR A 299 -2.54 -14.32 2.68
CA THR A 299 -1.40 -13.57 3.26
C THR A 299 -0.05 -14.23 3.02
N GLY A 300 -0.05 -15.53 2.69
CA GLY A 300 1.15 -16.36 2.69
C GLY A 300 1.55 -16.82 4.09
N GLN A 301 2.69 -17.49 4.19
CA GLN A 301 3.21 -18.06 5.43
C GLN A 301 3.77 -16.97 6.36
N LEU A 302 3.19 -16.88 7.55
CA LEU A 302 3.53 -15.90 8.59
C LEU A 302 4.22 -16.57 9.78
N LEU A 303 4.95 -15.77 10.55
CA LEU A 303 5.52 -16.19 11.83
C LEU A 303 4.50 -15.95 12.95
N GLU A 304 4.51 -16.84 13.93
CA GLU A 304 3.72 -16.71 15.15
C GLU A 304 4.64 -16.65 16.37
N GLY A 305 4.38 -15.66 17.24
CA GLY A 305 5.08 -15.54 18.50
C GLY A 305 4.53 -16.48 19.56
N HIS A 306 5.30 -16.69 20.62
CA HIS A 306 4.82 -17.41 21.82
C HIS A 306 3.58 -16.77 22.46
N ASP A 307 3.38 -15.47 22.24
CA ASP A 307 2.21 -14.72 22.67
C ASP A 307 1.02 -14.81 21.68
N GLY A 308 1.15 -15.60 20.61
CA GLY A 308 0.17 -15.75 19.53
C GLY A 308 0.11 -14.60 18.54
N ALA A 309 0.97 -13.59 18.67
CA ALA A 309 1.03 -12.49 17.72
C ALA A 309 1.57 -12.95 16.35
N THR A 310 0.97 -12.46 15.27
CA THR A 310 1.38 -12.79 13.90
C THR A 310 2.24 -11.67 13.31
N TYR A 311 3.34 -12.02 12.65
CA TYR A 311 4.31 -11.09 12.08
C TYR A 311 5.12 -11.73 10.95
N ASN A 312 5.89 -10.96 10.20
CA ASN A 312 6.83 -11.49 9.20
C ASN A 312 8.24 -10.91 9.29
N MET A 313 8.46 -9.91 10.14
CA MET A 313 9.79 -9.35 10.36
C MET A 313 9.97 -8.75 11.76
N ASN A 314 11.22 -8.74 12.22
CA ASN A 314 11.64 -8.13 13.47
C ASN A 314 12.24 -6.73 13.22
N GLY A 315 11.92 -5.78 14.10
CA GLY A 315 12.62 -4.51 14.24
C GLY A 315 13.57 -4.50 15.45
N ILE A 316 13.93 -3.31 15.93
CA ILE A 316 14.85 -3.13 17.07
C ILE A 316 14.29 -3.77 18.36
N ARG A 317 12.98 -3.62 18.61
CA ARG A 317 12.31 -4.04 19.87
C ARG A 317 10.92 -4.62 19.67
N ARG A 318 10.46 -4.69 18.42
CA ARG A 318 9.08 -4.97 18.05
C ARG A 318 9.05 -5.91 16.87
N ARG A 319 7.94 -6.59 16.71
CA ARG A 319 7.63 -7.39 15.53
C ARG A 319 6.65 -6.61 14.67
N TYR A 320 6.74 -6.81 13.37
CA TYR A 320 5.91 -6.12 12.39
C TYR A 320 5.43 -7.08 11.32
N LEU A 321 4.28 -6.75 10.74
CA LEU A 321 3.75 -7.39 9.56
C LEU A 321 3.67 -6.32 8.47
N VAL A 322 4.49 -6.46 7.43
CA VAL A 322 4.50 -5.54 6.27
C VAL A 322 4.47 -6.36 5.01
N GLN A 323 3.69 -5.94 4.03
CA GLN A 323 3.68 -6.57 2.72
C GLN A 323 5.08 -6.66 2.10
N TRP A 324 5.29 -7.62 1.22
CA TRP A 324 6.48 -7.75 0.42
C TRP A 324 6.56 -6.64 -0.63
N LEU A 325 7.71 -6.51 -1.26
CA LEU A 325 7.95 -5.53 -2.31
C LEU A 325 8.37 -6.23 -3.59
N TRP A 326 8.06 -5.63 -4.72
CA TRP A 326 8.46 -6.18 -6.01
C TRP A 326 9.97 -6.13 -6.15
N ASN A 327 10.58 -7.28 -6.42
CA ASN A 327 11.98 -7.40 -6.76
C ASN A 327 12.09 -7.54 -8.29
N HIS A 328 12.55 -6.49 -8.96
CA HIS A 328 12.68 -6.47 -10.42
C HIS A 328 13.79 -7.40 -10.97
N VAL A 329 14.72 -7.84 -10.13
CA VAL A 329 15.82 -8.74 -10.53
C VAL A 329 15.31 -10.16 -10.76
N VAL A 330 14.35 -10.59 -9.94
CA VAL A 330 13.74 -11.92 -10.02
C VAL A 330 12.28 -11.89 -10.48
N SER A 331 11.75 -10.70 -10.81
CA SER A 331 10.36 -10.45 -11.21
C SER A 331 9.34 -11.09 -10.28
N TYR A 332 9.52 -10.88 -8.98
CA TYR A 332 8.72 -11.51 -7.93
C TYR A 332 8.63 -10.65 -6.66
N CYS A 333 7.49 -10.70 -5.97
CA CYS A 333 7.34 -10.10 -4.64
C CYS A 333 8.26 -10.79 -3.64
N THR A 334 9.18 -10.06 -3.04
CA THR A 334 10.18 -10.61 -2.12
C THR A 334 10.09 -9.94 -0.76
N GLY A 335 10.18 -10.74 0.30
CA GLY A 335 10.38 -10.24 1.66
C GLY A 335 11.30 -11.14 2.47
N PRO A 336 11.73 -10.68 3.65
CA PRO A 336 12.83 -11.28 4.41
C PRO A 336 12.50 -12.65 5.00
N ASN A 337 11.21 -13.01 5.08
CA ASN A 337 10.72 -14.31 5.54
C ASN A 337 10.43 -15.29 4.39
N ALA A 338 10.87 -14.99 3.17
CA ALA A 338 10.74 -15.92 2.06
C ALA A 338 11.54 -17.21 2.35
N LEU A 339 10.94 -18.36 2.04
CA LEU A 339 11.51 -19.68 2.33
C LEU A 339 12.54 -20.14 1.28
N ASP A 340 12.59 -19.46 0.15
CA ASP A 340 13.37 -19.79 -1.04
C ASP A 340 14.51 -18.80 -1.31
N GLN A 341 15.00 -18.11 -0.27
CA GLN A 341 16.11 -17.16 -0.36
C GLN A 341 17.49 -17.81 -0.53
#